data_AF-A0A7G5LNQ7-F1
#
_entry.id   AF-A0A7G5LNQ7-F1
#
_cell.length_a   1.000
_cell.length_b   1.000
_cell.length_c   1.000
_cell.angle_alpha   90.00
_cell.angle_beta   90.00
_cell.angle_gamma   90.00
#
_symmetry.space_group_name_H-M   'P 1'
#
loop_
_entity.id
_entity.type
_entity.pdbx_description
1 polymer ?
#
loop_
_entity_poly.entity_id
_entity_poly.type
_entity_poly.pdbx_seq_one_letter_code
_entity_poly.pdbx_strand_id
1 'polypeptide(L)'
;MRQDETGAPEKAATPNMLAALAAPKVKQADTPEVFLATLSDALKASDDVDVDLAGILSDHLLTVTPHANAVGNAKAAIVALAAKRAAPVDE
;
A
#
# COMPACT_ATOMS: atom_id res chain seq x y z
N MET A 1 69.23 3.85 4.33
CA MET A 1 68.11 3.37 5.18
C MET A 1 66.83 3.81 4.48
N ARG A 2 66.23 3.01 3.60
CA ARG A 2 65.13 2.06 3.88
C ARG A 2 64.26 2.48 5.07
N GLN A 3 63.02 2.91 4.80
CA GLN A 3 61.81 2.32 5.38
C GLN A 3 60.68 2.38 4.35
N ASP A 4 60.18 1.18 4.02
CA ASP A 4 58.88 0.88 3.43
C ASP A 4 57.76 1.44 4.32
N GLU A 5 56.62 1.84 3.74
CA GLU A 5 55.33 1.40 4.26
C GLU A 5 54.22 1.48 3.21
N THR A 6 53.39 0.44 3.25
CA THR A 6 52.42 -0.01 2.26
C THR A 6 51.04 0.57 2.57
N GLY A 7 50.26 0.94 1.56
CA GLY A 7 48.84 1.27 1.73
C GLY A 7 48.13 1.37 0.39
N ALA A 8 47.50 0.28 -0.04
CA ALA A 8 46.69 0.23 -1.26
C ALA A 8 45.52 1.24 -1.22
N PRO A 9 45.16 1.91 -2.32
CA PRO A 9 43.89 2.60 -2.38
C PRO A 9 42.80 1.55 -2.60
N GLU A 10 41.88 1.46 -1.64
CA GLU A 10 40.61 0.77 -1.81
C GLU A 10 39.99 1.14 -3.15
N LYS A 11 39.72 0.12 -3.96
CA LYS A 11 39.06 0.26 -5.24
C LYS A 11 37.63 0.69 -4.96
N ALA A 12 37.44 1.99 -4.81
CA ALA A 12 36.15 2.65 -4.65
C ALA A 12 35.21 2.11 -5.72
N ALA A 13 34.19 1.38 -5.27
CA ALA A 13 33.12 0.93 -6.12
C ALA A 13 32.56 2.17 -6.84
N THR A 14 32.57 2.10 -8.17
CA THR A 14 32.24 3.19 -9.08
C THR A 14 30.89 3.83 -8.73
N PRO A 15 30.77 5.17 -8.77
CA PRO A 15 29.54 5.90 -8.42
C PRO A 15 28.32 5.61 -9.32
N ASN A 16 28.46 4.72 -10.31
CA ASN A 16 27.44 4.43 -11.31
C ASN A 16 26.41 3.34 -10.88
N MET A 17 26.56 2.69 -9.72
CA MET A 17 25.53 1.78 -9.18
C MET A 17 24.52 2.47 -8.24
N LEU A 18 24.84 3.66 -7.72
CA LEU A 18 23.94 4.43 -6.86
C LEU A 18 22.89 5.23 -7.64
N ALA A 19 23.12 5.47 -8.94
CA ALA A 19 22.19 6.23 -9.78
C ALA A 19 20.93 5.43 -10.18
N ALA A 20 20.97 4.10 -10.13
CA ALA A 20 19.81 3.25 -10.45
C ALA A 20 18.72 3.24 -9.34
N LEU A 21 19.04 3.75 -8.15
CA LEU A 21 18.10 3.91 -7.03
C LEU A 21 17.47 5.31 -7.00
N ALA A 22 17.89 6.21 -7.89
CA ALA A 22 17.42 7.60 -7.97
C ALA A 22 16.52 7.83 -9.19
N ALA A 23 15.75 6.80 -9.62
CA ALA A 23 14.52 7.11 -10.32
C ALA A 23 13.72 8.05 -9.41
N PRO A 24 13.29 9.23 -9.88
CA PRO A 24 12.42 10.07 -9.08
C PRO A 24 11.21 9.18 -8.79
N LYS A 25 11.02 8.79 -7.52
CA LYS A 25 9.69 8.48 -7.01
C LYS A 25 8.91 9.72 -7.40
N VAL A 26 8.14 9.62 -8.48
CA VAL A 26 7.15 10.61 -8.85
C VAL A 26 6.45 10.87 -7.54
N LYS A 27 6.63 12.07 -6.98
CA LYS A 27 5.87 12.48 -5.80
C LYS A 27 4.45 12.48 -6.31
N GLN A 28 3.79 11.34 -6.13
CA GLN A 28 2.38 11.16 -6.42
C GLN A 28 1.75 12.37 -5.74
N ALA A 29 1.09 13.22 -6.51
CA ALA A 29 0.53 14.45 -5.96
C ALA A 29 -0.25 14.06 -4.70
N ASP A 30 0.08 14.67 -3.56
CA ASP A 30 -0.58 14.42 -2.27
C ASP A 30 -2.01 15.00 -2.33
N THR A 31 -2.85 14.43 -3.19
CA THR A 31 -4.26 14.73 -3.24
C THR A 31 -5.00 13.78 -2.30
N PRO A 32 -6.12 14.21 -1.71
CA PRO A 32 -6.95 13.33 -0.90
C PRO A 32 -7.35 12.05 -1.65
N GLU A 33 -7.63 12.14 -2.96
CA GLU A 33 -7.99 11.00 -3.80
C GLU A 33 -6.86 9.97 -3.86
N VAL A 34 -5.63 10.44 -4.11
CA VAL A 34 -4.42 9.61 -4.17
C VAL A 34 -4.16 8.93 -2.82
N PHE A 35 -4.29 9.69 -1.73
CA PHE A 35 -4.09 9.17 -0.39
C PHE A 35 -5.11 8.07 -0.06
N LEU A 36 -6.40 8.31 -0.30
CA LEU A 36 -7.47 7.37 0.01
C LEU A 36 -7.40 6.11 -0.85
N ALA A 37 -7.05 6.24 -2.14
CA ALA A 37 -6.81 5.09 -3.01
C ALA A 37 -5.64 4.23 -2.52
N THR A 38 -4.52 4.88 -2.17
CA THR A 38 -3.33 4.20 -1.64
C THR A 38 -3.62 3.52 -0.31
N LEU A 39 -4.43 4.13 0.55
CA LEU A 39 -4.88 3.54 1.80
C LEU A 39 -5.76 2.30 1.56
N SER A 40 -6.72 2.38 0.62
CA SER A 40 -7.53 1.23 0.20
C SER A 40 -6.64 0.06 -0.25
N ASP A 41 -5.66 0.35 -1.09
CA ASP A 41 -4.78 -0.68 -1.66
C ASP A 41 -3.88 -1.29 -0.58
N ALA A 42 -3.35 -0.47 0.34
CA ALA A 42 -2.58 -0.94 1.48
C ALA A 42 -3.40 -1.84 2.42
N LEU A 43 -4.68 -1.50 2.67
CA LEU A 43 -5.57 -2.33 3.47
C LEU A 43 -5.85 -3.68 2.80
N LYS A 44 -6.12 -3.68 1.49
CA LYS A 44 -6.38 -4.93 0.72
C LYS A 44 -5.16 -5.83 0.60
N ALA A 45 -3.96 -5.26 0.61
CA ALA A 45 -2.70 -5.99 0.53
C ALA A 45 -2.19 -6.49 1.89
N SER A 46 -2.83 -6.10 2.99
CA SER A 46 -2.43 -6.54 4.33
C SER A 46 -2.99 -7.92 4.64
N ASP A 47 -2.11 -8.86 5.02
CA ASP A 47 -2.48 -10.24 5.34
C ASP A 47 -3.43 -10.35 6.56
N ASP A 48 -3.39 -9.37 7.46
CA ASP A 48 -4.23 -9.32 8.67
C ASP A 48 -5.59 -8.65 8.44
N VAL A 49 -5.86 -8.18 7.23
CA VAL A 49 -7.08 -7.46 6.88
C VAL A 49 -7.93 -8.30 5.93
N ASP A 50 -9.21 -8.40 6.25
CA ASP A 50 -10.17 -9.04 5.36
C ASP A 50 -10.35 -8.23 4.06
N VAL A 51 -9.98 -8.82 2.92
CA VAL A 51 -9.99 -8.16 1.62
C VAL A 51 -11.38 -7.67 1.20
N ASP A 52 -12.44 -8.44 1.50
CA ASP A 52 -13.80 -8.04 1.14
C ASP A 52 -14.26 -6.88 2.03
N LEU A 53 -13.90 -6.91 3.32
CA LEU A 53 -14.20 -5.81 4.24
C LEU A 53 -13.46 -4.53 3.85
N ALA A 54 -12.17 -4.63 3.47
CA ALA A 54 -11.41 -3.51 2.93
C ALA A 54 -12.01 -2.97 1.63
N GLY A 55 -12.56 -3.84 0.78
CA GLY A 55 -13.35 -3.48 -0.38
C GLY A 55 -14.55 -2.59 -0.01
N ILE A 56 -15.34 -2.99 0.99
CA ILE A 56 -16.49 -2.21 1.47
C ILE A 56 -16.08 -0.82 1.98
N LEU A 57 -14.96 -0.73 2.70
CA LEU A 57 -14.44 0.57 3.15
C LEU A 57 -14.07 1.46 1.95
N SER A 58 -13.43 0.88 0.93
CA SER A 58 -13.03 1.57 -0.28
C SER A 58 -14.22 2.18 -1.02
N ASP A 59 -15.29 1.39 -1.18
CA ASP A 59 -16.44 1.74 -2.01
C ASP A 59 -17.37 2.77 -1.35
N HIS A 60 -17.39 2.83 -0.02
CA HIS A 60 -18.37 3.63 0.71
C HIS A 60 -17.79 4.71 1.60
N LEU A 61 -16.58 4.51 2.14
CA LEU A 61 -16.03 5.38 3.20
C LEU A 61 -14.73 6.08 2.79
N LEU A 62 -13.84 5.40 2.06
CA LEU A 62 -12.56 5.94 1.62
C LEU A 62 -12.69 6.65 0.27
N THR A 63 -13.66 7.56 0.17
CA THR A 63 -13.88 8.40 -1.01
C THR A 63 -13.85 9.87 -0.61
N VAL A 64 -13.46 10.73 -1.53
CA VAL A 64 -13.41 12.19 -1.26
C VAL A 64 -14.78 12.83 -1.13
N THR A 65 -15.82 12.16 -1.62
CA THR A 65 -17.22 12.61 -1.59
C THR A 65 -18.13 11.45 -1.19
N PRO A 66 -18.04 11.00 0.08
CA PRO A 66 -18.84 9.87 0.53
C PRO A 66 -20.33 10.23 0.46
N HIS A 67 -21.15 9.24 0.12
CA HIS A 67 -22.59 9.40 0.09
C HIS A 67 -23.12 9.81 1.49
N ALA A 68 -24.19 10.60 1.55
CA ALA A 68 -24.78 11.03 2.83
C ALA A 68 -25.15 9.86 3.76
N ASN A 69 -25.49 8.70 3.16
CA ASN A 69 -25.76 7.45 3.86
C ASN A 69 -24.60 6.44 3.79
N ALA A 70 -23.36 6.90 3.65
CA ALA A 70 -22.18 6.03 3.48
C ALA A 70 -22.07 4.95 4.55
N VAL A 71 -22.29 5.29 5.82
CA VAL A 71 -22.27 4.34 6.95
C VAL A 71 -23.40 3.30 6.82
N GLY A 72 -24.60 3.73 6.42
CA GLY A 72 -25.72 2.81 6.19
C GLY A 72 -25.44 1.84 5.05
N ASN A 73 -24.85 2.33 3.96
CA ASN A 73 -24.46 1.51 2.81
C ASN A 73 -23.37 0.50 3.18
N ALA A 74 -22.32 0.94 3.86
CA ALA A 74 -21.25 0.06 4.35
C ALA A 74 -21.79 -1.01 5.29
N LYS A 75 -22.67 -0.64 6.24
CA LYS A 75 -23.32 -1.61 7.13
C LYS A 75 -24.13 -2.65 6.35
N ALA A 76 -24.93 -2.22 5.38
CA ALA A 76 -25.73 -3.13 4.56
C ALA A 76 -24.83 -4.11 3.78
N ALA A 77 -23.73 -3.62 3.21
CA ALA A 77 -22.75 -4.45 2.51
C ALA A 77 -22.07 -5.46 3.45
N ILE A 78 -21.71 -5.06 4.68
CA ILE A 78 -21.12 -5.97 5.68
C ILE A 78 -22.11 -7.07 6.07
N VAL A 79 -23.38 -6.72 6.30
CA VAL A 79 -24.41 -7.71 6.61
C VAL A 79 -24.61 -8.69 5.46
N ALA A 80 -24.61 -8.20 4.21
CA ALA A 80 -24.68 -9.07 3.04
C ALA A 80 -23.46 -9.99 2.91
N LEU A 81 -22.26 -9.48 3.16
CA LEU A 81 -21.02 -10.26 3.18
C LEU A 81 -21.06 -11.36 4.26
N ALA A 82 -21.48 -11.01 5.47
CA ALA A 82 -21.63 -11.96 6.57
C ALA A 82 -22.65 -13.05 6.23
N ALA A 83 -23.80 -12.69 5.65
CA ALA A 83 -24.80 -13.65 5.20
C ALA A 83 -24.26 -14.60 4.12
N LYS A 84 -23.52 -14.06 3.14
CA LYS A 84 -22.88 -14.86 2.09
C LYS A 84 -21.88 -15.86 2.67
N ARG A 85 -21.10 -15.47 3.67
CA ARG A 85 -20.09 -16.34 4.31
C ARG A 85 -20.68 -17.35 5.28
N ALA A 86 -21.83 -17.04 5.88
CA ALA A 86 -22.56 -17.94 6.76
C ALA A 86 -23.45 -18.93 5.99
N ALA A 87 -23.62 -18.75 4.67
CA ALA A 87 -24.40 -19.66 3.85
C ALA A 87 -23.77 -21.07 3.88
N PRO A 88 -24.58 -22.13 3.99
CA PRO A 88 -24.06 -23.50 3.94
C PRO A 88 -23.37 -23.73 2.61
N VAL A 89 -22.21 -24.36 2.66
CA VAL A 89 -21.56 -24.90 1.47
C VAL A 89 -22.22 -26.26 1.25
N ASP A 90 -23.10 -26.38 0.26
CA ASP A 90 -23.58 -27.70 -0.16
C ASP A 90 -22.36 -28.52 -0.61
N GLU A 91 -22.06 -29.61 0.11
CA GLU A 91 -21.05 -30.61 -0.24
C GLU A 91 -21.50 -31.54 -1.38
#